data_AF-A0A3G9J1R9-F1
#
_entry.id   AF-A0A3G9J1R9-F1
#
_cell.length_a   1.000
_cell.length_b   1.000
_cell.length_c   1.000
_cell.angle_alpha   90.00
_cell.angle_beta   90.00
_cell.angle_gamma   90.00
#
_symmetry.space_group_name_H-M   'P 1'
#
loop_
_entity.id
_entity.type
_entity.pdbx_description
1 polymer ?
#
loop_
_entity_poly.entity_id
_entity_poly.type
_entity_poly.pdbx_seq_one_letter_code
_entity_poly.pdbx_strand_id
1 'polypeptide(L)'
;MEIVDLTFILHPDMKIKMPRAHTPSGWITFGFYEDLNEATMIALEGMIDLLEELHKLERKEALTIASLVVDLRITQIVNGVKGVHAVLPHNCISKI
;
A
#
# COMPACT_ATOMS: atom_id res chain seq x y z
N MET A 1 29.25 2.24 5.88
CA MET A 1 28.32 2.56 4.79
C MET A 1 27.84 1.23 4.24
N GLU A 2 26.55 0.95 4.36
CA GLU A 2 25.98 -0.26 3.77
C GLU A 2 25.89 -0.03 2.25
N ILE A 3 26.38 -1.00 1.48
CA ILE A 3 26.28 -0.99 0.01
C ILE A 3 25.01 -1.77 -0.33
N VAL A 4 24.21 -1.23 -1.25
CA VAL A 4 23.01 -1.87 -1.76
C VAL A 4 23.13 -2.05 -3.26
N ASP A 5 22.81 -3.25 -3.73
CA ASP A 5 22.70 -3.56 -5.16
C ASP A 5 21.23 -3.50 -5.58
N LEU A 6 20.94 -2.74 -6.64
CA LEU A 6 19.59 -2.49 -7.12
C LEU A 6 19.46 -2.84 -8.61
N THR A 7 18.33 -3.43 -9.00
CA THR A 7 17.97 -3.67 -10.40
C THR A 7 16.72 -2.86 -10.74
N PHE A 8 16.74 -2.18 -11.88
CA PHE A 8 15.63 -1.36 -12.35
C PHE A 8 14.99 -1.99 -13.60
N ILE A 9 13.67 -2.16 -13.56
CA ILE A 9 12.88 -2.74 -14.65
C ILE A 9 11.74 -1.76 -14.95
N LEU A 10 11.55 -1.45 -16.23
CA LEU A 10 10.44 -0.61 -16.68
C LEU A 10 9.20 -1.46 -16.93
N HIS A 11 8.08 -1.09 -16.31
CA HIS A 11 6.74 -1.64 -16.56
C HIS A 11 5.88 -0.59 -17.27
N PRO A 12 5.83 -0.55 -18.62
CA PRO A 12 5.20 0.55 -19.36
C PRO A 12 3.69 0.66 -19.14
N ASP A 13 3.02 -0.46 -18.83
CA ASP A 13 1.57 -0.52 -18.66
C ASP A 13 1.11 -0.29 -17.20
N MET A 14 2.06 -0.20 -16.26
CA MET A 14 1.73 -0.03 -14.84
C MET A 14 1.45 1.44 -14.52
N LYS A 15 0.21 1.74 -14.17
CA LYS A 15 -0.22 3.07 -13.74
C LYS A 15 -0.54 3.07 -12.25
N ILE A 16 0.40 3.54 -11.45
CA ILE A 16 0.24 3.70 -10.00
C ILE A 16 0.23 5.18 -9.62
N LYS A 17 -0.61 5.56 -8.66
CA LYS A 17 -0.68 6.93 -8.14
C LYS A 17 0.37 7.21 -7.06
N MET A 18 0.71 6.17 -6.31
CA MET A 18 1.64 6.19 -5.19
C MET A 18 2.56 4.96 -5.25
N PRO A 19 3.74 5.01 -4.60
CA PRO A 19 4.60 3.83 -4.49
C PRO A 19 3.87 2.63 -3.89
N ARG A 20 4.27 1.44 -4.31
CA ARG A 20 3.87 0.15 -3.73
C ARG A 20 5.11 -0.71 -3.54
N ALA A 21 5.09 -1.58 -2.54
CA ALA A 21 6.16 -2.55 -2.30
C ALA A 21 5.58 -3.95 -2.15
N HIS A 22 6.25 -4.93 -2.76
CA HIS A 22 6.01 -6.35 -2.50
C HIS A 22 7.15 -6.86 -1.62
N THR A 23 6.82 -7.26 -0.40
CA THR A 23 7.80 -7.66 0.61
C THR A 23 7.51 -9.08 1.11
N PRO A 24 8.43 -9.73 1.85
CA PRO A 24 8.14 -11.00 2.51
C PRO A 24 6.93 -10.93 3.47
N SER A 25 6.66 -9.75 4.04
CA SER A 25 5.55 -9.54 4.97
C SER A 25 4.20 -9.34 4.28
N GLY A 26 4.18 -9.03 2.99
CA GLY A 26 2.96 -8.68 2.28
C GLY A 26 3.14 -7.58 1.24
N TRP A 27 2.02 -7.21 0.62
CA TRP A 27 1.92 -6.01 -0.19
C TRP A 27 1.80 -4.77 0.69
N ILE A 28 2.44 -3.69 0.27
CA ILE A 28 2.46 -2.41 0.97
C ILE A 28 2.10 -1.29 0.00
N THR A 29 1.18 -0.42 0.41
CA THR A 29 0.91 0.86 -0.25
C THR A 29 1.25 2.01 0.68
N PHE A 30 1.62 3.14 0.09
CA PHE A 30 2.13 4.29 0.85
C PHE A 30 1.27 5.52 0.64
N GLY A 31 1.11 6.29 1.71
CA GLY A 31 0.53 7.62 1.68
C GLY A 31 1.46 8.62 2.35
N PHE A 32 1.60 9.77 1.72
CA PHE A 32 2.48 10.85 2.14
C PHE A 32 1.75 12.17 2.04
N TYR A 33 1.62 12.87 3.16
CA TYR A 33 0.95 14.17 3.23
C TYR A 33 1.36 14.95 4.48
N GLU A 34 1.21 16.27 4.51
CA GLU A 34 1.56 17.10 5.69
C GLU A 34 0.71 16.77 6.92
N ASP A 35 -0.56 16.42 6.69
CA ASP A 35 -1.47 15.86 7.68
C ASP A 35 -1.41 14.33 7.73
N LEU A 36 -1.48 13.77 8.94
CA LEU A 36 -1.36 12.33 9.14
C LEU A 36 -2.62 11.57 8.71
N ASN A 37 -3.80 12.18 8.88
CA ASN A 37 -5.06 11.55 8.47
C ASN A 37 -5.14 11.46 6.95
N GLU A 38 -4.75 12.53 6.25
CA GLU A 38 -4.67 12.51 4.79
C GLU A 38 -3.65 11.48 4.29
N ALA A 39 -2.46 11.39 4.92
CA ALA A 39 -1.49 10.34 4.58
C ALA A 39 -2.08 8.93 4.81
N THR A 40 -2.89 8.75 5.86
CA THR A 40 -3.59 7.49 6.15
C THR A 40 -4.60 7.14 5.05
N MET A 41 -5.42 8.11 4.63
CA MET A 41 -6.41 7.92 3.57
C MET A 41 -5.75 7.57 2.24
N ILE A 42 -4.67 8.26 1.87
CA ILE A 42 -3.92 7.98 0.64
C ILE A 42 -3.36 6.54 0.67
N ALA A 43 -2.79 6.10 1.79
CA ALA A 43 -2.26 4.74 1.93
C ALA A 43 -3.37 3.69 1.76
N LEU A 44 -4.53 3.91 2.40
CA LEU A 44 -5.68 3.03 2.33
C LEU A 44 -6.30 3.00 0.93
N GLU A 45 -6.47 4.15 0.28
CA GLU A 45 -6.96 4.21 -1.11
C GLU A 45 -6.06 3.46 -2.07
N GLY A 46 -4.74 3.59 -1.91
CA GLY A 46 -3.78 2.82 -2.68
C GLY A 46 -3.92 1.31 -2.47
N MET A 47 -4.28 0.87 -1.26
CA MET A 47 -4.54 -0.54 -0.93
C MET A 47 -5.85 -1.03 -1.52
N ILE A 48 -6.90 -0.21 -1.48
CA ILE A 48 -8.18 -0.53 -2.12
C ILE A 48 -7.98 -0.69 -3.63
N ASP A 49 -7.30 0.26 -4.28
CA ASP A 49 -6.96 0.18 -5.71
C ASP A 49 -6.17 -1.13 -6.01
N LEU A 50 -5.21 -1.49 -5.14
CA LEU A 50 -4.44 -2.74 -5.29
C LEU A 50 -5.31 -4.01 -5.10
N LEU A 51 -6.22 -4.02 -4.13
CA LEU A 51 -7.14 -5.14 -3.90
C LEU A 51 -8.10 -5.34 -5.08
N GLU A 52 -8.62 -4.24 -5.66
CA GLU A 52 -9.42 -4.28 -6.89
C GLU A 52 -8.59 -4.93 -8.04
N GLU A 53 -7.32 -4.53 -8.20
CA GLU A 53 -6.43 -5.08 -9.23
C GLU A 53 -6.10 -6.57 -9.02
N LEU A 54 -5.74 -6.98 -7.80
CA LEU A 54 -5.29 -8.34 -7.49
C LEU A 54 -6.43 -9.36 -7.45
N HIS A 55 -7.60 -8.96 -6.94
CA HIS A 55 -8.70 -9.87 -6.66
C HIS A 55 -9.96 -9.59 -7.49
N LYS A 56 -9.95 -8.59 -8.40
CA LYS A 56 -11.08 -8.22 -9.27
C LYS A 56 -12.35 -7.92 -8.49
N LEU A 57 -12.20 -7.27 -7.34
CA LEU A 57 -13.28 -6.90 -6.45
C LEU A 57 -13.89 -5.56 -6.85
N GLU A 58 -15.15 -5.35 -6.47
CA GLU A 58 -15.70 -3.99 -6.46
C GLU A 58 -15.08 -3.18 -5.31
N ARG A 59 -14.92 -1.87 -5.51
CA ARG A 59 -14.34 -0.96 -4.51
C ARG A 59 -14.89 -1.11 -3.09
N LYS A 60 -16.20 -1.32 -2.97
CA LYS A 60 -16.88 -1.50 -1.67
C LYS A 60 -16.48 -2.81 -0.99
N GLU A 61 -16.33 -3.88 -1.75
CA GLU A 61 -15.86 -5.17 -1.25
C GLU A 61 -14.40 -5.08 -0.86
N ALA A 62 -13.56 -4.45 -1.70
CA ALA A 62 -12.16 -4.19 -1.40
C ALA A 62 -11.98 -3.37 -0.10
N LEU A 63 -12.80 -2.33 0.12
CA LEU A 63 -12.81 -1.57 1.37
C LEU A 63 -13.22 -2.44 2.58
N THR A 64 -14.23 -3.28 2.40
CA THR A 64 -14.71 -4.20 3.47
C THR A 64 -13.62 -5.19 3.84
N ILE A 65 -12.95 -5.79 2.86
CA ILE A 65 -11.82 -6.70 3.10
C ILE A 65 -10.66 -5.95 3.75
N ALA A 66 -10.30 -4.77 3.23
CA ALA A 66 -9.23 -3.96 3.81
C ALA A 66 -9.46 -3.70 5.30
N SER A 67 -10.69 -3.37 5.71
CA SER A 67 -11.00 -3.16 7.13
C SER A 67 -10.79 -4.37 8.04
N LEU A 68 -10.77 -5.59 7.47
CA LEU A 68 -10.63 -6.84 8.22
C LEU A 68 -9.19 -7.33 8.28
N VAL A 69 -8.41 -7.10 7.23
CA VAL A 69 -7.10 -7.78 7.07
C VAL A 69 -5.92 -6.84 6.77
N VAL A 70 -6.16 -5.54 6.57
CA VAL A 70 -5.09 -4.57 6.29
C VAL A 70 -4.70 -3.82 7.57
N ASP A 71 -3.40 -3.82 7.87
CA ASP A 71 -2.84 -2.99 8.94
C ASP A 71 -2.42 -1.62 8.39
N LEU A 72 -2.82 -0.53 9.05
CA LEU A 72 -2.28 0.81 8.80
C LEU A 72 -1.18 1.12 9.82
N ARG A 73 0.00 1.52 9.34
CA ARG A 73 1.19 1.74 10.16
C ARG A 73 1.82 3.08 9.82
N ILE A 74 2.18 3.84 10.86
CA ILE A 74 2.88 5.10 10.70
C ILE A 74 4.33 4.82 10.28
N THR A 75 4.74 5.36 9.14
CA THR A 75 6.12 5.27 8.66
C THR A 75 6.99 6.32 9.34
N GLN A 76 6.53 7.57 9.35
CA GLN A 76 7.30 8.71 9.88
C GLN A 76 6.40 9.94 10.10
N ILE A 77 6.71 10.74 11.12
CA ILE A 77 5.92 11.94 11.52
C ILE A 77 6.76 13.21 11.73
N VAL A 78 8.08 13.11 11.56
CA VAL A 78 9.03 14.16 11.93
C VAL A 78 9.50 14.99 10.73
N ASN A 79 9.28 14.50 9.51
CA ASN A 79 9.55 15.29 8.30
C ASN A 79 8.40 16.27 8.06
N GLY A 80 8.61 17.25 7.16
CA GLY A 80 7.53 18.16 6.75
C GLY A 80 6.32 17.44 6.12
N VAL A 81 6.58 16.31 5.47
CA VAL A 81 5.55 15.38 4.99
C VAL A 81 5.52 14.18 5.92
N LYS A 82 4.36 13.77 6.42
CA LYS A 82 4.15 12.57 7.24
C LYS A 82 3.86 11.37 6.34
N GLY A 83 4.20 10.18 6.81
CA GLY A 83 4.05 8.94 6.04
C GLY A 83 3.27 7.87 6.80
N VAL A 84 2.36 7.21 6.09
CA VAL A 84 1.63 6.01 6.55
C VAL A 84 1.74 4.95 5.48
N HIS A 85 1.83 3.69 5.88
CA HIS A 85 1.78 2.56 4.97
C HIS A 85 0.68 1.57 5.38
N ALA A 86 -0.04 1.06 4.39
CA ALA A 86 -1.02 0.00 4.57
C ALA A 86 -0.39 -1.34 4.19
N VAL A 87 -0.55 -2.37 5.01
CA VAL A 87 0.04 -3.70 4.82
C VAL A 87 -1.06 -4.73 4.62
N LEU A 88 -1.03 -5.43 3.49
CA LEU A 88 -1.85 -6.61 3.21
C LEU A 88 -0.96 -7.86 3.35
N PRO A 89 -1.08 -8.63 4.45
CA PRO A 89 -0.29 -9.84 4.62
C PRO A 89 -0.56 -10.87 3.53
N HIS A 90 0.46 -11.65 3.16
CA HIS A 90 0.25 -12.76 2.21
C HIS A 90 -0.72 -13.78 2.79
N ASN A 91 -1.54 -14.38 1.92
CA ASN A 91 -2.47 -15.47 2.25
C ASN A 91 -3.56 -15.12 3.29
N CYS A 92 -3.83 -13.82 3.56
CA CYS A 92 -4.92 -13.42 4.44
C CYS A 92 -6.30 -13.45 3.77
N ILE A 93 -6.34 -13.50 2.43
CA ILE A 93 -7.56 -13.64 1.64
C ILE A 93 -7.54 -15.06 1.04
N SER A 94 -8.42 -15.94 1.52
CA SER A 94 -8.67 -17.22 0.87
C SER A 94 -9.35 -16.97 -0.48
N LYS A 95 -9.01 -17.77 -1.52
CA LYS A 95 -9.66 -17.67 -2.85
C LYS A 95 -11.17 -17.49 -2.71
N ILE A 96 -11.63 -16.29 -3.08
CA ILE A 96 -13.04 -15.99 -3.34
C ILE A 96 -13.44 -16.69 -4.64
#